data_AF-A0A967K4V5-F1
#
_entry.id   AF-A0A967K4V5-F1
#
_cell.length_a   1.000
_cell.length_b   1.000
_cell.length_c   1.000
_cell.angle_alpha   90.00
_cell.angle_beta   90.00
_cell.angle_gamma   90.00
#
_symmetry.space_group_name_H-M   'P 1'
#
loop_
_entity.id
_entity.type
_entity.pdbx_description
1 polymer ?
#
loop_
_entity_poly.entity_id
_entity_poly.type
_entity_poly.pdbx_seq_one_letter_code
_entity_poly.pdbx_strand_id
1 'polypeptide(L)' 'YLDYLTEDGVYRSLGEWVEVYDGEVTEIDIDLSSLDNQKVSFILGVEINNNRVDRANGFWFVPRIENIGGGGGG' A
#
# COMPACT_ATOMS: atom_id res chain seq x y z
N TYR A 1 -6.93 0.72 -0.03
CA TYR A 1 -6.25 0.83 -1.34
C TYR A 1 -4.85 1.39 -1.14
N LEU A 2 -3.95 1.11 -2.08
CA LEU A 2 -2.62 1.69 -2.15
C LEU A 2 -2.44 2.26 -3.55
N ASP A 3 -2.24 3.57 -3.59
CA ASP A 3 -2.11 4.33 -4.83
C ASP A 3 -0.83 5.18 -4.76
N TYR A 4 -0.45 5.79 -5.88
CA TYR A 4 0.67 6.73 -5.93
C TYR A 4 0.39 7.92 -6.84
N LEU A 5 1.04 9.02 -6.50
CA LEU A 5 1.09 10.24 -7.29
C LEU A 5 2.49 10.41 -7.86
N THR A 6 2.61 10.57 -9.16
CA THR A 6 3.87 10.93 -9.82
C THR A 6 4.17 12.43 -9.64
N GLU A 7 5.41 12.84 -9.89
CA GLU A 7 5.82 14.25 -9.78
C GLU A 7 5.04 15.20 -10.69
N ASP A 8 4.56 14.73 -11.84
CA ASP A 8 3.68 15.47 -12.78
C ASP A 8 2.20 15.47 -12.36
N GLY A 9 1.87 14.89 -11.20
CA GLY A 9 0.52 14.92 -10.63
C GLY A 9 -0.43 13.86 -11.19
N VAL A 10 0.10 12.82 -11.83
CA VAL A 10 -0.73 11.71 -12.32
C VAL A 10 -1.01 10.72 -11.19
N TYR A 11 -2.29 10.49 -10.93
CA TYR A 11 -2.76 9.52 -9.95
C TYR A 11 -2.83 8.12 -10.56
N ARG A 12 -2.27 7.11 -9.90
CA ARG A 12 -2.31 5.71 -10.34
C ARG A 12 -2.54 4.77 -9.18
N SER A 13 -3.26 3.68 -9.44
CA SER A 13 -3.53 2.64 -8.44
C SER A 13 -2.52 1.50 -8.51
N LEU A 14 -2.04 1.04 -7.36
CA LEU A 14 -1.23 -0.18 -7.22
C LEU A 14 -2.10 -1.36 -6.77
N GLY A 15 -3.20 -1.10 -6.08
CA GLY A 15 -4.16 -2.13 -5.73
C GLY A 15 -5.21 -1.71 -4.71
N GLU A 16 -6.23 -2.53 -4.62
CA GLU A 16 -7.28 -2.45 -3.61
C GLU A 16 -7.52 -3.83 -3.02
N TRP A 17 -7.69 -3.87 -1.70
CA TRP A 17 -7.92 -5.10 -0.94
C TRP A 17 -9.15 -4.89 -0.07
N VAL A 18 -10.01 -5.91 -0.03
CA VAL A 18 -11.19 -5.93 0.83
C VAL A 18 -10.85 -6.75 2.06
N GLU A 19 -10.65 -6.06 3.18
CA GLU A 19 -10.34 -6.71 4.46
C GLU A 19 -11.62 -7.05 5.22
N VAL A 20 -11.65 -8.24 5.83
CA VAL A 20 -12.65 -8.65 6.81
C VAL A 20 -11.93 -8.87 8.13
N TYR A 21 -12.48 -8.35 9.23
CA TYR A 21 -11.89 -8.58 10.54
C TYR A 21 -12.05 -10.05 10.95
N ASP A 22 -11.00 -10.83 10.76
CA ASP A 22 -10.87 -12.25 11.13
C ASP A 22 -9.86 -12.49 12.26
N GLY A 23 -9.17 -11.43 12.71
CA GLY A 23 -8.16 -11.48 13.77
C GLY A 23 -6.73 -11.64 13.25
N GLU A 24 -6.55 -11.80 11.94
CA GLU A 24 -5.24 -11.89 11.29
C GLU A 24 -4.80 -10.52 10.73
N VAL A 25 -3.55 -10.44 10.29
CA VAL A 25 -2.99 -9.29 9.59
C VAL A 25 -2.71 -9.70 8.15
N THR A 26 -3.37 -9.05 7.19
CA THR A 26 -3.05 -9.25 5.77
C THR A 26 -1.74 -8.56 5.41
N GLU A 27 -0.75 -9.36 4.98
CA GLU A 27 0.51 -8.86 4.43
C GLU A 27 0.34 -8.54 2.94
N ILE A 28 0.80 -7.35 2.54
CA ILE A 28 0.76 -6.88 1.16
C ILE A 28 2.20 -6.62 0.72
N ASP A 29 2.64 -7.39 -0.28
CA ASP A 29 3.94 -7.25 -0.93
C ASP A 29 3.74 -6.87 -2.40
N ILE A 30 4.33 -5.76 -2.83
CA ILE A 30 4.16 -5.18 -4.16
C ILE A 30 5.52 -4.90 -4.76
N ASP A 31 5.74 -5.41 -5.97
CA ASP A 31 6.91 -5.06 -6.76
C ASP A 31 6.83 -3.61 -7.26
N LEU A 32 7.75 -2.79 -6.79
CA LEU A 32 7.86 -1.37 -7.16
C LEU A 32 8.86 -1.13 -8.31
N SER A 33 9.42 -2.18 -8.94
CA SER A 33 10.43 -2.07 -10.01
C SER A 33 9.98 -1.19 -11.19
N SER A 34 8.69 -1.18 -11.49
CA SER A 34 8.10 -0.32 -12.53
C SER A 34 8.20 1.19 -12.23
N LEU A 35 8.50 1.55 -10.98
CA LEU A 35 8.66 2.93 -10.49
C LEU A 35 10.14 3.32 -10.35
N ASP A 36 11.07 2.48 -10.80
CA ASP A 36 12.49 2.77 -10.75
C ASP A 36 12.82 4.12 -11.40
N ASN A 37 13.67 4.89 -10.72
CA ASN A 37 14.08 6.24 -11.10
C ASN A 37 12.93 7.27 -11.21
N GLN A 38 11.76 6.97 -10.66
CA GLN A 38 10.64 7.92 -10.59
C GLN A 38 10.49 8.46 -9.18
N LYS A 39 10.18 9.76 -9.09
CA LYS A 39 9.78 10.38 -7.84
C LYS A 39 8.26 10.27 -7.71
N VAL A 40 7.82 9.57 -6.67
CA VAL A 40 6.41 9.31 -6.41
C VAL A 40 6.07 9.54 -4.93
N SER A 41 4.81 9.85 -4.65
CA SER A 41 4.24 9.89 -3.31
C SER A 41 3.23 8.78 -3.17
N PHE A 42 3.40 7.88 -2.20
CA PHE A 42 2.44 6.81 -1.94
C PHE A 42 1.27 7.31 -1.09
N ILE A 43 0.08 6.81 -1.39
CA ILE A 43 -1.18 7.12 -0.73
C ILE A 43 -1.75 5.82 -0.18
N LEU A 44 -1.77 5.72 1.14
CA LEU A 44 -2.27 4.56 1.87
C LEU A 44 -3.66 4.89 2.41
N GLY A 45 -4.69 4.42 1.72
CA GLY A 45 -6.08 4.74 2.04
C GLY A 45 -6.85 3.56 2.61
N VAL A 46 -7.75 3.85 3.54
CA VAL A 46 -8.72 2.90 4.08
C VAL A 46 -10.11 3.51 3.89
N GLU A 47 -10.98 2.74 3.23
CA GLU A 47 -12.36 3.13 2.99
C GLU A 47 -13.30 2.07 3.56
N ILE A 48 -14.52 2.51 3.87
CA ILE A 48 -15.55 1.66 4.43
C ILE A 48 -16.37 1.11 3.28
N ASN A 49 -16.39 -0.20 3.11
CA ASN A 49 -17.17 -0.87 2.06
C ASN A 49 -18.69 -0.90 2.34
N ASN A 50 -19.15 -0.32 3.45
CA ASN A 50 -20.56 -0.29 3.85
C ASN A 50 -20.89 0.95 4.71
N ASN A 51 -22.17 1.18 5.00
CA ASN A 51 -22.62 2.34 5.79
C ASN A 51 -22.46 2.18 7.32
N ARG A 52 -21.70 1.19 7.81
CA ARG A 52 -21.48 0.94 9.25
C ARG A 52 -20.18 1.52 9.74
N VAL A 53 -20.17 2.85 9.82
CA VAL A 53 -19.03 3.66 10.24
C VAL A 53 -18.57 3.31 11.66
N ASP A 54 -19.47 2.80 12.51
CA ASP A 54 -19.19 2.37 13.89
C ASP A 54 -18.25 1.15 13.98
N ARG A 55 -18.07 0.42 12.88
CA ARG A 55 -17.21 -0.77 12.80
C ARG A 55 -16.07 -0.61 11.80
N ALA A 56 -15.87 0.60 11.29
CA ALA A 56 -14.85 0.93 10.31
C ALA A 56 -13.49 1.16 10.97
N ASN A 57 -12.92 0.10 11.52
CA ASN A 57 -11.59 0.13 12.11
C ASN A 57 -10.62 -0.58 11.15
N GLY A 58 -9.87 0.19 10.37
CA GLY A 58 -8.83 -0.30 9.49
C GLY A 58 -7.69 0.69 9.41
N PHE A 59 -6.46 0.20 9.37
CA PHE A 59 -5.26 1.02 9.25
C PHE A 59 -4.15 0.21 8.63
N TRP A 60 -3.18 0.90 8.03
CA TRP A 60 -1.96 0.30 7.53
C TRP A 60 -0.98 0.10 8.69
N PHE A 61 -0.67 -1.15 9.01
CA PHE A 61 0.23 -1.48 10.10
C PHE A 61 1.68 -1.58 9.59
N VAL A 62 2.51 -0.61 9.99
CA VAL A 62 3.96 -0.57 9.70
C VAL A 62 4.31 -0.64 8.19
N PRO A 63 3.91 0.37 7.39
CA PRO A 63 4.31 0.41 5.99
C PRO A 63 5.83 0.58 5.85
N ARG A 64 6.44 -0.24 4.99
CA ARG A 64 7.88 -0.22 4.72
C ARG A 64 8.15 -0.25 3.21
N ILE A 65 9.22 0.44 2.79
CA ILE A 65 9.78 0.34 1.45
C ILE A 65 11.17 -0.25 1.62
N GLU A 66 11.41 -1.39 1.00
CA GLU A 66 12.66 -2.12 1.13
C GLU A 66 13.40 -2.12 -0.20
N ASN A 67 14.68 -1.81 -0.17
CA ASN A 67 15.57 -2.06 -1.30
C ASN A 67 16.16 -3.45 -1.09
N ILE A 68 15.59 -4.44 -1.78
CA ILE A 68 16.11 -5.80 -1.78
C ILE A 68 17.30 -5.86 -2.74
N GLY A 69 18.39 -5.16 -2.40
CA GLY A 69 19.65 -5.28 -3.11
C GLY A 69 20.09 -6.74 -3.08
N GLY A 70 20.35 -7.32 -4.26
CA GLY A 70 20.76 -8.71 -4.38
C GLY A 70 21.83 -9.07 -3.35
N GLY A 71 21.58 -10.14 -2.59
CA GLY A 71 22.41 -10.58 -1.48
C GLY A 71 23.90 -10.55 -1.83
N GLY A 72 24.61 -9.61 -1.22
CA GLY A 72 26.05 -9.44 -1.36
C GLY A 72 26.69 -9.40 0.02
N GLY A 73 27.20 -10.56 0.46
CA GLY A 73 28.37 -10.68 1.34
C GLY A 73 28.16 -10.47 2.84
N GLY A 74 28.17 -11.58 3.57
CA GLY A 74 28.41 -11.68 5.01
C GLY A 74 28.60 -13.14 5.38
#